data_AF-X1K1J9-F1
#
_entry.id   AF-X1K1J9-F1
#
_cell.length_a   1.000
_cell.length_b   1.000
_cell.length_c   1.000
_cell.angle_alpha   90.00
_cell.angle_beta   90.00
_cell.angle_gamma   90.00
#
_symmetry.space_group_name_H-M   'P 1'
#
loop_
_entity.id
_entity.type
_entity.pdbx_description
1 polymer ?
#
loop_
_entity_poly.entity_id
_entity_poly.type
_entity_poly.pdbx_seq_one_letter_code
_entity_poly.pdbx_strand_id
1 'polypeptide(L)' 'MNLVTDVGNTVVKTGVFEKRNLVLTGEFATQPRKEVDEWGILLSSWIGESGREIKISK' A
#
# COMPACT_ATOMS: atom_id res chain seq x y z
N MET A 1 6.48 6.56 9.80
CA MET A 1 6.23 6.06 8.43
C MET A 1 5.24 6.98 7.76
N ASN A 2 5.39 7.25 6.47
CA ASN A 2 4.47 8.08 5.70
C ASN A 2 3.85 7.23 4.59
N LEU A 3 2.52 7.25 4.48
CA LEU A 3 1.80 6.70 3.35
C LEU A 3 1.63 7.82 2.31
N VAL A 4 2.04 7.55 1.08
CA VAL A 4 1.89 8.47 -0.06
C VAL A 4 1.06 7.77 -1.12
N THR A 5 0.07 8.46 -1.67
CA THR A 5 -0.85 7.90 -2.67
C THR A 5 -0.94 8.84 -3.87
N ASP A 6 -0.72 8.29 -5.06
CA ASP A 6 -0.94 8.93 -6.35
C ASP A 6 -2.20 8.32 -6.99
N VAL A 7 -3.22 9.14 -7.21
CA VAL A 7 -4.54 8.70 -7.68
C VAL A 7 -4.67 9.01 -9.17
N GLY A 8 -4.45 8.00 -10.00
CA GLY A 8 -4.68 8.05 -11.43
C GLY A 8 -6.09 7.59 -11.83
N ASN A 9 -6.45 7.79 -13.10
CA ASN A 9 -7.76 7.40 -13.64
C ASN A 9 -8.00 5.89 -13.60
N THR A 10 -6.96 5.09 -13.86
CA THR A 10 -7.05 3.62 -13.95
C THR A 10 -6.38 2.93 -12.78
N VAL A 11 -5.30 3.52 -12.27
CA VAL A 11 -4.46 2.94 -11.22
C VAL A 11 -4.23 3.97 -10.12
N VAL A 12 -4.31 3.50 -8.88
CA VAL A 12 -3.85 4.18 -7.67
C VAL A 12 -2.52 3.56 -7.27
N LYS A 13 -1.46 4.38 -7.21
CA LYS A 13 -0.13 3.94 -6.77
C LYS A 13 0.10 4.41 -5.35
N THR A 14 0.61 3.52 -4.51
CA THR A 14 0.80 3.80 -3.09
C THR A 14 2.22 3.43 -2.68
N GLY A 15 2.84 4.24 -1.84
CA GLY A 15 4.16 4.00 -1.27
C GLY A 15 4.18 4.22 0.23
N VAL A 16 4.88 3.36 0.97
CA VAL A 16 5.21 3.59 2.37
C VAL A 16 6.66 4.03 2.45
N PHE A 17 6.90 5.16 3.09
CA PHE A 17 8.24 5.68 3.35
C PHE A 17 8.59 5.60 4.82
N GLU A 18 9.81 5.14 5.10
CA GLU A 18 10.46 5.32 6.37
C GLU A 18 11.58 6.35 6.22
N LYS A 19 11.39 7.53 6.84
CA LYS A 19 12.22 8.72 6.61
C LYS A 19 12.25 9.08 5.11
N ARG A 20 13.36 8.83 4.43
CA ARG A 20 13.56 9.09 2.99
C ARG A 20 13.61 7.82 2.14
N ASN A 21 13.45 6.65 2.76
CA ASN A 21 13.53 5.36 2.09
C ASN A 21 12.12 4.85 1.76
N LEU A 22 11.88 4.51 0.50
CA LEU A 22 10.67 3.81 0.08
C LEU A 22 10.80 2.34 0.51
N VAL A 23 9.97 1.91 1.45
CA VAL A 23 10.03 0.57 2.05
C VAL A 23 8.98 -0.37 1.48
N LEU A 24 7.90 0.17 0.89
CA LEU A 24 6.84 -0.63 0.27
C LEU A 24 6.17 0.13 -0.88
N THR A 25 5.83 -0.59 -1.94
CA THR A 25 5.07 -0.08 -3.11
C THR A 25 3.88 -0.96 -3.41
N GLY A 26 2.77 -0.35 -3.80
CA GLY A 26 1.53 -1.04 -4.15
C GLY A 26 0.83 -0.34 -5.31
N GLU A 27 0.19 -1.12 -6.17
CA GLU A 27 -0.64 -0.61 -7.26
C GLU A 27 -2.02 -1.25 -7.17
N PHE A 28 -3.06 -0.42 -7.22
CA PHE A 28 -4.45 -0.83 -7.04
C PHE A 28 -5.31 -0.26 -8.16
N ALA A 29 -6.37 -0.96 -8.56
CA ALA A 29 -7.29 -0.42 -9.54
C ALA A 29 -8.12 0.74 -8.94
N THR A 30 -8.18 1.86 -9.67
CA THR A 30 -9.04 3.01 -9.32
C THR A 30 -10.52 2.65 -9.43
N GLN A 31 -10.87 1.72 -10.32
CA GLN A 31 -12.22 1.19 -10.47
C GLN A 31 -12.33 -0.28 -10.03
N PRO A 32 -13.44 -0.69 -9.39
CA PRO A 32 -14.56 0.15 -8.98
C PRO A 32 -14.15 1.17 -7.91
N ARG A 33 -14.89 2.29 -7.84
CA ARG A 33 -14.70 3.28 -6.78
C ARG A 33 -14.89 2.58 -5.43
N LYS A 34 -13.92 2.77 -4.54
CA LYS A 34 -13.94 2.21 -3.19
C LYS A 34 -14.31 3.31 -2.22
N GLU A 35 -15.16 2.98 -1.27
CA GLU A 35 -15.45 3.83 -0.12
C GLU A 35 -14.26 3.86 0.84
N VAL A 36 -14.28 4.79 1.80
CA VAL A 36 -13.15 5.05 2.71
C VAL A 36 -12.81 3.82 3.56
N ASP A 37 -13.81 3.07 4.00
CA ASP A 37 -13.66 1.84 4.77
C ASP A 37 -13.05 0.70 3.94
N GLU A 38 -13.47 0.54 2.68
CA GLU A 38 -12.87 -0.42 1.75
C GLU A 38 -11.39 -0.11 1.48
N TRP A 39 -11.06 1.17 1.30
CA TRP A 39 -9.66 1.62 1.23
C TRP A 39 -8.89 1.32 2.51
N GLY A 40 -9.51 1.56 3.68
CA GLY A 40 -8.93 1.27 4.98
C GLY A 40 -8.58 -0.21 5.14
N ILE A 41 -9.49 -1.13 4.78
CA ILE A 41 -9.27 -2.58 4.82
C ILE A 41 -8.16 -2.98 3.85
N LEU A 42 -8.23 -2.53 2.59
CA LEU A 42 -7.26 -2.89 1.56
C LEU A 42 -5.84 -2.47 1.91
N LEU A 43 -5.66 -1.19 2.30
CA LEU A 43 -4.34 -0.64 2.59
C LEU A 43 -3.76 -1.19 3.90
N SER A 44 -4.59 -1.42 4.93
CA SER A 44 -4.13 -2.01 6.19
C SER A 44 -3.70 -3.47 6.02
N SER A 45 -4.44 -4.26 5.23
CA SER A 45 -4.05 -5.63 4.87
C SER A 45 -2.74 -5.65 4.09
N TRP A 46 -2.61 -4.82 3.05
CA TRP A 46 -1.38 -4.74 2.24
C TRP A 46 -0.14 -4.37 3.06
N ILE A 47 -0.25 -3.37 3.95
CA ILE A 47 0.85 -2.99 4.85
C ILE A 47 1.16 -4.12 5.85
N GLY A 48 0.12 -4.75 6.41
CA GLY A 48 0.25 -5.80 7.40
C GLY A 48 0.83 -7.11 6.87
N GLU A 49 0.60 -7.44 5.60
CA GLU A 49 1.20 -8.59 4.93
C GLU A 49 2.67 -8.36 4.60
N SER A 50 3.02 -7.12 4.24
CA SER A 50 4.40 -6.74 3.89
C SER A 50 5.31 -6.58 5.12
N GLY A 51 4.75 -6.23 6.29
CA GLY A 51 5.46 -6.18 7.56
C GLY A 51 5.78 -7.56 8.17
N ARG A 52 5.24 -8.64 7.60
CA ARG A 52 5.69 -10.00 7.90
C ARG A 52 6.88 -10.30 7.00
N GLU A 53 8.08 -9.94 7.45
CA GLU A 53 9.29 -10.56 6.91
C GLU A 53 9.08 -12.08 6.88
N ILE A 54 8.98 -12.65 5.68
CA ILE A 54 9.33 -14.05 5.48
C ILE A 54 10.83 -14.10 5.77
N LYS A 55 11.20 -14.33 7.04
CA LYS A 55 12.54 -14.80 7.39
C LYS A 55 12.69 -16.21 6.80
N ILE A 56 13.11 -16.28 5.54
CA ILE A 56 13.73 -17.50 5.04
C ILE A 56 15.08 -17.57 5.73
N SER A 57 15.12 -18.28 6.85
CA SER A 57 16.37 -18.71 7.48
C SER A 57 17.12 -19.62 6.51
N LYS A 58 18.42 -19.35 6.42
CA LYS A 58 19.44 -19.92 5.54
C LYS A 58 19.47 -21.44 5.50
#